data_AF-A0A150P568-F1
#
_entry.id   AF-A0A150P568-F1
#
_cell.length_a   1.000
_cell.length_b   1.000
_cell.length_c   1.000
_cell.angle_alpha   90.00
_cell.angle_beta   90.00
_cell.angle_gamma   90.00
#
_symmetry.space_group_name_H-M   'P 1'
#
loop_
_entity.id
_entity.type
_entity.pdbx_description
1 polymer ?
#
loop_
_entity_poly.entity_id
_entity_poly.type
_entity_poly.pdbx_seq_one_letter_code
_entity_poly.pdbx_strand_id
1 'polypeptide(L)'
;MNEPSAKSSAGEAPEERLRTVLQHAGHLLPSQGPIGVFVHHNTLHAFQHLPFHDALAAASALFEAEPYLSEAEYRAHIASGRIGDQDVEAALAERFAERPDERRGPLSRNEIERLALRFPIEAATEAGLRWR
;
A
#
# COMPACT_ATOMS: atom_id res chain seq x y z
N MET A 1 48.10 15.04 36.80
CA MET A 1 48.10 14.64 35.38
C MET A 1 46.66 14.24 35.07
N ASN A 2 45.96 15.05 34.27
CA ASN A 2 44.53 14.95 34.02
C ASN A 2 44.17 13.70 33.22
N GLU A 3 43.18 12.93 33.67
CA GLU A 3 42.42 12.03 32.79
C GLU A 3 41.39 12.84 31.98
N PRO A 4 41.16 12.50 30.70
CA PRO A 4 40.13 13.14 29.91
C PRO A 4 38.76 12.59 30.31
N SER A 5 37.88 13.51 30.73
CA SER A 5 36.46 13.26 30.91
C SER A 5 35.83 12.92 29.56
N ALA A 6 35.58 11.64 29.30
CA ALA A 6 34.73 11.20 28.21
C ALA A 6 33.27 11.33 28.64
N LYS A 7 32.62 12.39 28.16
CA LYS A 7 31.20 12.69 28.36
C LYS A 7 30.35 11.47 28.01
N SER A 8 29.69 10.90 29.02
CA SER A 8 28.55 10.01 28.84
C SER A 8 27.46 10.78 28.09
N SER A 9 27.04 10.29 26.92
CA SER A 9 25.83 10.77 26.25
C SER A 9 24.67 10.51 27.20
N ALA A 10 24.22 11.55 27.90
CA ALA A 10 23.09 11.48 28.79
C ALA A 10 21.89 10.92 28.01
N GLY A 11 21.52 9.69 28.33
CA GLY A 11 20.27 9.10 27.84
C GLY A 11 19.13 10.03 28.26
N GLU A 12 18.20 10.28 27.34
CA GLU A 12 16.98 11.03 27.62
C GLU A 12 16.39 10.59 28.96
N ALA A 13 16.04 11.57 29.81
CA ALA A 13 15.38 11.29 31.08
C ALA A 13 14.17 10.38 30.80
N PRO A 14 13.94 9.32 31.60
CA PRO A 14 12.88 8.35 31.33
C PRO A 14 11.49 8.96 31.06
N GLU A 15 11.19 10.11 31.68
CA GLU A 15 9.96 10.88 31.48
C GLU A 15 9.83 11.48 30.08
N GLU A 16 10.93 11.96 29.50
CA GLU A 16 10.94 12.58 28.18
C GLU A 16 10.75 11.52 27.10
N ARG A 17 11.41 10.36 27.25
CA ARG A 17 11.18 9.20 26.40
C ARG A 17 9.74 8.70 26.47
N LEU A 18 9.16 8.63 27.67
CA LEU A 18 7.75 8.23 27.85
C LEU A 18 6.79 9.21 27.15
N ARG A 19 7.03 10.52 27.28
CA ARG A 19 6.22 11.55 26.62
C ARG A 19 6.26 11.42 25.11
N THR A 20 7.44 11.19 24.52
CA THR A 20 7.60 10.98 23.08
C THR A 20 6.85 9.74 22.60
N VAL A 21 6.94 8.61 23.32
CA VAL A 21 6.21 7.38 22.97
C VAL A 21 4.70 7.59 23.03
N LEU A 22 4.20 8.27 24.06
CA LEU A 22 2.76 8.56 24.20
C LEU A 22 2.24 9.49 23.10
N GLN A 23 3.01 10.52 22.71
CA GLN A 23 2.64 11.40 21.60
C GLN A 23 2.59 10.64 20.27
N HIS A 24 3.58 9.79 20.02
CA HIS A 24 3.62 8.97 18.81
C HIS A 24 2.45 7.98 18.74
N ALA A 25 2.21 7.26 19.85
CA ALA A 25 1.08 6.33 19.93
C ALA A 25 -0.27 7.06 19.77
N GLY A 26 -0.43 8.22 20.42
CA GLY A 26 -1.65 9.02 20.32
C GLY A 26 -1.96 9.51 18.90
N HIS A 27 -0.93 9.80 18.10
CA HIS A 27 -1.09 10.16 16.69
C HIS A 27 -1.61 9.01 15.81
N LEU A 28 -1.35 7.76 16.21
CA LEU A 28 -1.78 6.55 15.50
C LEU A 28 -3.16 6.06 15.94
N LEU A 29 -3.63 6.52 17.11
CA LEU A 29 -4.93 6.14 17.65
C LEU A 29 -6.04 7.05 17.10
N PRO A 30 -7.27 6.52 16.94
CA PRO A 30 -8.42 7.35 16.65
C PRO A 30 -8.57 8.43 17.73
N SER A 31 -8.48 9.70 17.35
CA SER A 31 -8.65 10.84 18.26
C SER A 31 -10.13 11.15 18.55
N GLN A 32 -11.05 10.44 17.90
CA GLN A 32 -12.48 10.68 18.02
C GLN A 32 -13.13 9.82 19.11
N GLY A 33 -13.84 10.49 20.03
CA GLY A 33 -14.78 9.85 20.95
C GLY A 33 -16.08 9.41 20.27
N PRO A 34 -17.07 8.86 21.01
CA PRO A 34 -18.32 8.37 20.43
C PRO A 34 -19.08 9.49 19.72
N ILE A 35 -19.44 9.29 18.44
CA ILE A 35 -20.15 10.29 17.63
C ILE A 35 -21.50 9.72 17.18
N GLY A 36 -22.55 10.54 17.24
CA GLY A 36 -23.90 10.22 16.75
C GLY A 36 -24.12 10.48 15.25
N VAL A 37 -23.12 11.00 14.54
CA VAL A 37 -23.13 11.30 13.09
C VAL A 37 -21.77 10.98 12.48
N PHE A 38 -21.74 10.68 11.18
CA PHE A 38 -20.53 10.21 10.50
C PHE A 38 -19.53 11.35 10.23
N VAL A 39 -18.26 11.14 10.57
CA VAL A 39 -17.14 12.00 10.18
C VAL A 39 -16.07 11.13 9.52
N HIS A 40 -15.61 11.51 8.32
CA HIS A 40 -14.53 10.82 7.62
C HIS A 40 -13.18 11.17 8.27
N HIS A 41 -12.80 10.49 9.35
CA HIS A 41 -11.39 10.47 9.74
C HIS A 41 -10.72 9.31 9.00
N ASN A 42 -9.93 9.62 7.97
CA ASN A 42 -9.18 8.62 7.25
C ASN A 42 -7.99 8.18 8.11
N THR A 43 -7.94 6.90 8.48
CA THR A 43 -6.88 6.30 9.30
C THR A 43 -5.48 6.52 8.71
N LEU A 44 -5.37 6.72 7.39
CA LEU A 44 -4.11 7.04 6.70
C LEU A 44 -3.60 8.46 6.96
N HIS A 45 -4.37 9.33 7.62
CA HIS A 45 -3.94 10.70 7.94
C HIS A 45 -2.62 10.70 8.73
N ALA A 46 -2.42 9.71 9.61
CA ALA A 46 -1.17 9.60 10.37
C ALA A 46 0.07 9.39 9.48
N PHE A 47 -0.14 8.88 8.26
CA PHE A 47 0.87 8.54 7.27
C PHE A 47 0.89 9.51 6.08
N GLN A 48 0.18 10.65 6.16
CA GLN A 48 0.05 11.60 5.04
C GLN A 48 1.36 12.22 4.52
N HIS A 49 2.43 12.07 5.30
CA HIS A 49 3.77 12.56 4.94
C HIS A 49 4.53 11.57 4.04
N LEU A 50 4.00 10.35 3.84
CA LEU A 50 4.58 9.33 2.97
C LEU A 50 3.89 9.33 1.60
N PRO A 51 4.59 8.88 0.53
CA PRO A 51 3.94 8.53 -0.72
C PRO A 51 2.81 7.51 -0.50
N PHE A 52 1.77 7.57 -1.32
CA PHE A 52 0.53 6.81 -1.10
C PHE A 52 0.74 5.31 -0.85
N HIS A 53 1.52 4.63 -1.70
CA HIS A 53 1.77 3.20 -1.55
C HIS A 53 2.62 2.86 -0.32
N ASP A 54 3.54 3.74 0.07
CA ASP A 54 4.36 3.60 1.28
C ASP A 54 3.51 3.81 2.54
N ALA A 55 2.59 4.79 2.50
CA ALA A 55 1.62 5.03 3.56
C ALA A 55 0.73 3.80 3.79
N LEU A 56 0.24 3.17 2.72
CA LEU A 56 -0.57 1.95 2.80
C LEU A 56 0.22 0.77 3.36
N ALA A 57 1.47 0.58 2.94
CA ALA A 57 2.33 -0.49 3.47
C ALA A 57 2.60 -0.29 4.98
N ALA A 58 2.92 0.94 5.40
CA ALA A 58 3.15 1.27 6.80
C ALA A 58 1.88 1.09 7.65
N ALA A 59 0.73 1.54 7.15
CA ALA A 59 -0.56 1.39 7.81
C ALA A 59 -0.99 -0.09 7.92
N SER A 60 -0.79 -0.89 6.87
CA SER A 60 -1.06 -2.32 6.88
C SER A 60 -0.23 -3.06 7.93
N ALA A 61 1.08 -2.78 7.99
CA ALA A 61 1.97 -3.38 8.97
C ALA A 61 1.62 -2.99 10.42
N LEU A 62 1.16 -1.75 10.64
CA LEU A 62 0.81 -1.27 11.97
C LEU A 62 -0.57 -1.76 12.44
N PHE A 63 -1.57 -1.70 11.56
CA PHE A 63 -2.96 -1.99 11.90
C PHE A 63 -3.40 -3.41 11.55
N GLU A 64 -2.50 -4.22 10.98
CA GLU A 64 -2.79 -5.58 10.53
C GLU A 64 -4.00 -5.63 9.58
N ALA A 65 -4.08 -4.64 8.68
CA ALA A 65 -5.20 -4.42 7.77
C ALA A 65 -4.81 -4.69 6.32
N GLU A 66 -5.82 -5.00 5.49
CA GLU A 66 -5.68 -5.17 4.04
C GLU A 66 -6.02 -3.85 3.32
N PRO A 67 -5.01 -3.08 2.85
CA PRO A 67 -5.23 -1.73 2.30
C PRO A 67 -5.76 -1.75 0.86
N TYR A 68 -5.73 -2.90 0.19
CA TYR A 68 -6.24 -3.10 -1.17
C TYR A 68 -7.25 -4.23 -1.20
N LEU A 69 -8.15 -4.17 -2.18
CA LEU A 69 -8.99 -5.32 -2.52
C LEU A 69 -8.13 -6.47 -3.05
N SER A 70 -8.64 -7.68 -2.94
CA SER A 70 -8.05 -8.82 -3.65
C SER A 70 -8.14 -8.62 -5.17
N GLU A 71 -7.24 -9.25 -5.92
CA GLU A 71 -7.31 -9.18 -7.39
C GLU A 71 -8.65 -9.70 -7.94
N ALA A 72 -9.27 -10.68 -7.28
CA ALA A 72 -10.56 -11.22 -7.66
C ALA A 72 -11.67 -10.17 -7.54
N GLU A 73 -11.65 -9.35 -6.49
CA GLU A 73 -12.61 -8.26 -6.29
C GLU A 73 -12.40 -7.12 -7.29
N TYR A 74 -11.14 -6.76 -7.58
CA TYR A 74 -10.86 -5.80 -8.66
C TYR A 74 -11.39 -6.31 -10.01
N ARG A 75 -11.16 -7.59 -10.34
CA ARG A 75 -11.71 -8.21 -11.55
C ARG A 75 -13.25 -8.21 -11.56
N ALA A 76 -13.89 -8.48 -10.43
CA ALA A 76 -15.35 -8.41 -10.31
C ALA A 76 -15.88 -6.98 -10.53
N HIS A 77 -15.17 -5.96 -10.06
CA HIS A 77 -15.50 -4.56 -10.32
C HIS A 77 -15.29 -4.15 -11.77
N ILE A 78 -14.28 -4.69 -12.45
CA ILE A 78 -14.13 -4.52 -13.91
C ILE A 78 -15.28 -5.20 -14.65
N ALA A 79 -15.58 -6.47 -14.32
CA ALA A 79 -16.64 -7.24 -14.98
C ALA A 79 -18.04 -6.64 -14.79
N SER A 80 -18.29 -6.00 -13.65
CA SER A 80 -19.57 -5.30 -13.38
C SER A 80 -19.63 -3.88 -13.97
N GLY A 81 -18.53 -3.39 -14.56
CA GLY A 81 -18.43 -2.03 -15.10
C GLY A 81 -18.31 -0.94 -14.03
N ARG A 82 -18.09 -1.30 -12.76
CA ARG A 82 -17.78 -0.34 -11.69
C ARG A 82 -16.41 0.30 -11.93
N ILE A 83 -15.46 -0.48 -12.42
CA ILE A 83 -14.19 0.00 -12.98
C ILE A 83 -14.33 -0.13 -14.50
N GLY A 84 -14.42 0.98 -15.20
CA GLY A 84 -14.59 1.00 -16.65
C GLY A 84 -13.28 0.76 -17.40
N ASP A 85 -13.39 0.44 -18.69
CA ASP A 85 -12.21 0.26 -19.54
C ASP A 85 -11.32 1.51 -19.56
N GLN A 86 -11.92 2.70 -19.61
CA GLN A 86 -11.17 3.96 -19.57
C GLN A 86 -10.34 4.15 -18.28
N ASP A 87 -10.82 3.60 -17.15
CA ASP A 87 -10.13 3.72 -15.86
C ASP A 87 -8.88 2.84 -15.87
N VAL A 88 -9.00 1.63 -16.44
CA VAL A 88 -7.87 0.70 -16.64
C VAL A 88 -6.86 1.28 -17.62
N GLU A 89 -7.30 1.82 -18.75
CA GLU A 89 -6.39 2.43 -19.72
C GLU A 89 -5.67 3.66 -19.14
N ALA A 90 -6.36 4.49 -18.34
CA ALA A 90 -5.75 5.64 -17.68
C ALA A 90 -4.68 5.22 -16.66
N ALA A 91 -4.97 4.21 -15.83
CA ALA A 91 -4.01 3.69 -14.86
C ALA A 91 -2.78 3.06 -15.54
N LEU A 92 -2.97 2.34 -16.65
CA LEU A 92 -1.87 1.81 -17.45
C LEU A 92 -1.07 2.95 -18.11
N ALA A 93 -1.72 3.97 -18.66
CA ALA A 93 -1.04 5.10 -19.27
C ALA A 93 -0.12 5.83 -18.26
N GLU A 94 -0.60 6.06 -17.04
CA GLU A 94 0.20 6.64 -15.95
C GLU A 94 1.40 5.75 -15.59
N ARG A 95 1.17 4.44 -15.41
CA ARG A 95 2.22 3.46 -15.07
C ARG A 95 3.34 3.39 -16.12
N PHE A 96 3.00 3.54 -17.39
CA PHE A 96 3.96 3.49 -18.50
C PHE A 96 4.42 4.89 -18.95
N ALA A 97 4.01 5.97 -18.29
CA ALA A 97 4.40 7.33 -18.66
C ALA A 97 5.93 7.56 -18.55
N GLU A 98 6.56 6.96 -17.54
CA GLU A 98 7.98 7.14 -17.25
C GLU A 98 8.88 6.03 -17.82
N ARG A 99 8.29 4.98 -18.42
CA ARG A 99 9.02 3.80 -18.90
C ARG A 99 8.56 3.39 -20.29
N PRO A 100 9.49 3.23 -21.25
CA PRO A 100 9.13 2.78 -22.58
C PRO A 100 8.47 1.39 -22.52
N ASP A 101 7.39 1.21 -23.26
CA ASP A 101 6.70 -0.07 -23.37
C ASP A 101 7.58 -1.09 -24.11
N GLU A 102 8.04 -2.09 -23.38
CA GLU A 102 8.97 -3.09 -23.89
C GLU A 102 8.22 -4.23 -24.59
N ARG A 103 8.67 -4.61 -25.79
CA ARG A 103 8.12 -5.77 -26.51
C ARG A 103 8.68 -7.09 -26.01
N ARG A 104 7.80 -8.07 -25.82
CA ARG A 104 8.08 -9.47 -25.48
C ARG A 104 7.44 -10.37 -26.55
N GLY A 105 8.12 -10.49 -27.69
CA GLY A 105 7.60 -11.23 -28.85
C GLY A 105 6.45 -10.49 -29.52
N PRO A 106 5.28 -11.12 -29.74
CA PRO A 106 4.15 -10.46 -30.41
C PRO A 106 3.50 -9.37 -29.56
N LEU A 107 3.59 -9.46 -28.23
CA LEU A 107 2.92 -8.57 -27.29
C LEU A 107 3.90 -7.60 -26.64
N SER A 108 3.41 -6.42 -26.27
CA SER A 108 4.09 -5.48 -25.39
C SER A 108 3.82 -5.77 -23.92
N ARG A 109 4.63 -5.18 -23.03
CA ARG A 109 4.45 -5.29 -21.59
C ARG A 109 3.10 -4.69 -21.18
N ASN A 110 2.69 -3.58 -21.78
CA ASN A 110 1.36 -3.00 -21.57
C ASN A 110 0.25 -3.97 -21.97
N GLU A 111 0.33 -4.57 -23.17
CA GLU A 111 -0.67 -5.53 -23.65
C GLU A 111 -0.79 -6.75 -22.72
N ILE A 112 0.34 -7.26 -22.21
CA ILE A 112 0.37 -8.37 -21.25
C ILE A 112 -0.30 -7.96 -19.93
N GLU A 113 0.07 -6.81 -19.34
CA GLU A 113 -0.51 -6.35 -18.07
C GLU A 113 -2.01 -6.07 -18.22
N ARG A 114 -2.44 -5.48 -19.33
CA ARG A 114 -3.84 -5.24 -19.67
C ARG A 114 -4.65 -6.53 -19.72
N LEU A 115 -4.09 -7.58 -20.35
CA LEU A 115 -4.72 -8.90 -20.40
C LEU A 115 -4.78 -9.54 -19.01
N ALA A 116 -3.68 -9.49 -18.24
CA ALA A 116 -3.61 -10.07 -16.90
C ALA A 116 -4.58 -9.41 -15.90
N LEU A 117 -4.87 -8.12 -16.05
CA LEU A 117 -5.88 -7.42 -15.25
C LEU A 117 -7.31 -7.90 -15.53
N ARG A 118 -7.59 -8.40 -16.74
CA ARG A 118 -8.93 -8.84 -17.15
C ARG A 118 -9.13 -10.34 -17.01
N PHE A 119 -8.09 -11.12 -17.28
CA PHE A 119 -8.16 -12.57 -17.34
C PHE A 119 -7.27 -13.16 -16.25
N PRO A 120 -7.83 -13.93 -15.30
CA PRO A 120 -7.04 -14.55 -14.26
C PRO A 120 -6.05 -15.54 -14.86
N ILE A 121 -4.81 -15.52 -14.37
CA ILE A 121 -3.85 -16.58 -14.66
C ILE A 121 -4.11 -17.68 -13.62
N GLU A 122 -4.88 -18.69 -14.03
CA GLU A 122 -5.17 -19.81 -13.15
C GLU A 122 -3.91 -20.62 -12.87
N ALA A 123 -3.79 -21.10 -11.64
CA ALA A 123 -2.73 -22.04 -11.29
C ALA A 123 -2.90 -23.31 -12.14
N ALA A 124 -1.80 -23.74 -12.78
CA ALA A 124 -1.82 -24.97 -13.56
C ALA A 124 -2.20 -26.16 -12.67
N THR A 125 -3.27 -26.85 -13.03
CA THR A 125 -3.64 -28.12 -12.40
C THR A 125 -2.93 -29.26 -13.10
N GLU A 126 -2.69 -30.38 -12.41
CA GLU A 126 -2.11 -31.57 -13.03
C GLU A 126 -2.94 -32.06 -14.24
N ALA A 127 -4.26 -31.89 -14.17
CA ALA A 127 -5.16 -32.17 -15.29
C ALA A 127 -4.95 -31.22 -16.48
N GLY A 128 -4.67 -29.93 -16.24
CA GLY A 128 -4.38 -28.94 -17.27
C GLY A 128 -3.00 -29.06 -17.92
N LEU A 129 -2.06 -29.77 -17.28
CA LEU A 129 -0.71 -30.03 -17.81
C LEU A 129 -0.62 -31.29 -18.66
N ARG A 130 -1.69 -32.10 -18.74
CA ARG A 130 -1.75 -33.27 -19.63
C ARG A 130 -2.10 -32.80 -21.04
N TRP A 131 -1.08 -32.41 -21.79
CA TRP A 131 -1.16 -32.23 -23.24
C TRP A 131 -1.58 -33.56 -23.89
N ARG A 132 -2.63 -33.54 -24.71
CA ARG A 132 -3.04 -34.66 -25.59
C ARG A 132 -2.60 -34.38 -27.01
#